data_AF-A0A5N8WC62-F1
#
_entry.id   AF-A0A5N8WC62-F1
#
_cell.length_a   1.000
_cell.length_b   1.000
_cell.length_c   1.000
_cell.angle_alpha   90.00
_cell.angle_beta   90.00
_cell.angle_gamma   90.00
#
_symmetry.space_group_name_H-M   'P 1'
#
loop_
_entity.id
_entity.type
_entity.pdbx_description
1 polymer ?
#
loop_
_entity_poly.entity_id
_entity_poly.type
_entity_poly.pdbx_seq_one_letter_code
_entity_poly.pdbx_strand_id
1 'polypeptide(L)'
;MSAPTARTTGEITTGEIEVHRCTMTVVRSGGWSWGPDPRGLVRQVVDALPEVLEDHFAEHLAGDGPDVEITEPVTVTVRPGGPGRTGRGGAPFEVHVAPVRVAELPADRSSAEPMPFEEAFLPVRPPWSPPPTGALFTELAERNELDTFLALLPDHSLHVYLLALLGDDDASAGRLLAELARRALLIGAMEALTEVLPEPLRDAPPGEALTEFFRDHVASADREEVARLAGALLDAGGLPDQPGRTAEPPSPAAGDPPVSRTTAREVRVRSVLPFLLAGPLARIGYLDAIGPALAGIELAEEAPLFAAALAYKVLGATVRGWRRTEQDREAAAVFAGLDPPVPEERLTDFARQAGPALPLLDGVLAFSVCRGHDPADPLLIAGRDDGLLMVDAQGMFPIAWTGETARLLPYWQACGRPPVLICDGPLPPGALRELAAAGVPFMTAVRPLRGDPVTRLPWRTPLWTTGDGLGSGRPDPRLATELPGHAARLADLVTALTVERRAIPLADDGGLERTVTLAATLGLSTIAWTLWQGRETPHPLLSLSRFADLEATVRFEPDVVRVSIPLGRRHADLLRGGLLADVPDVVWLDGRTLTFSGG
;
A
#
# COMPACT_ATOMS: atom_id res chain seq x y z
N MET A 1 55.83 -37.64 51.22
CA MET A 1 56.72 -37.82 50.05
C MET A 1 56.06 -38.80 49.11
N SER A 2 56.10 -38.48 47.80
CA SER A 2 55.57 -39.19 46.63
C SER A 2 54.11 -38.90 46.22
N ALA A 3 53.99 -37.92 45.32
CA ALA A 3 53.08 -37.96 44.15
C ALA A 3 53.79 -38.75 43.00
N PRO A 4 53.24 -38.93 41.77
CA PRO A 4 51.89 -38.64 41.25
C PRO A 4 51.26 -39.78 40.40
N THR A 5 49.99 -39.65 40.00
CA THR A 5 49.55 -40.10 38.66
C THR A 5 48.45 -39.17 38.15
N ALA A 6 48.70 -38.60 36.98
CA ALA A 6 47.91 -37.56 36.34
C ALA A 6 46.56 -38.09 35.79
N ARG A 7 45.54 -37.23 35.84
CA ARG A 7 44.41 -37.27 34.91
C ARG A 7 44.50 -36.02 34.05
N THR A 8 44.67 -36.24 32.75
CA THR A 8 44.52 -35.24 31.70
C THR A 8 43.40 -35.73 30.80
N THR A 9 42.26 -35.07 30.87
CA THR A 9 41.25 -34.98 29.80
C THR A 9 40.55 -33.66 30.07
N GLY A 10 41.08 -32.59 29.47
CA GLY A 10 40.35 -31.35 29.29
C GLY A 10 39.32 -31.61 28.21
N GLU A 11 38.07 -31.71 28.64
CA GLU A 11 36.91 -31.57 27.77
C GLU A 11 36.78 -30.07 27.53
N ILE A 12 37.06 -29.63 26.31
CA ILE A 12 36.78 -28.24 25.89
C ILE A 12 35.26 -28.17 25.84
N THR A 13 34.65 -27.62 26.88
CA THR A 13 33.23 -27.29 26.89
C THR A 13 33.00 -26.24 25.82
N THR A 14 32.40 -26.64 24.71
CA THR A 14 31.80 -25.75 23.72
C THR A 14 30.86 -24.78 24.45
N GLY A 15 30.99 -23.48 24.19
CA GLY A 15 30.18 -22.45 24.83
C GLY A 15 28.69 -22.74 24.74
N GLU A 16 27.98 -22.66 25.87
CA GLU A 16 26.55 -22.90 25.95
C GLU A 16 25.80 -21.56 25.75
N ILE A 17 24.92 -21.48 24.74
CA ILE A 17 24.05 -20.31 24.52
C ILE A 17 22.72 -20.57 25.23
N GLU A 18 22.47 -19.87 26.34
CA GLU A 18 21.17 -19.92 27.02
C GLU A 18 20.25 -18.78 26.53
N VAL A 19 19.12 -19.13 25.93
CA VAL A 19 18.15 -18.16 25.42
C VAL A 19 17.00 -17.99 26.43
N HIS A 20 17.05 -16.94 27.24
CA HIS A 20 16.01 -16.69 28.25
C HIS A 20 14.66 -16.24 27.66
N ARG A 21 14.68 -15.44 26.58
CA ARG A 21 13.47 -14.96 25.92
C ARG A 21 13.75 -14.66 24.44
N CYS A 22 13.16 -15.47 23.56
CA CYS A 22 13.18 -15.22 22.12
C CYS A 22 11.76 -14.92 21.64
N THR A 23 11.58 -13.75 21.02
CA THR A 23 10.39 -13.43 20.24
C THR A 23 10.82 -13.35 18.79
N MET A 24 10.31 -14.26 17.95
CA MET A 24 10.65 -14.30 16.54
C MET A 24 9.52 -13.72 15.69
N THR A 25 9.83 -12.69 14.92
CA THR A 25 8.91 -12.08 13.96
C THR A 25 9.42 -12.35 12.56
N VAL A 26 8.73 -13.22 11.81
CA VAL A 26 9.05 -13.43 10.39
C VAL A 26 8.32 -12.38 9.58
N VAL A 27 9.06 -11.42 9.05
CA VAL A 27 8.53 -10.37 8.18
C VAL A 27 8.85 -10.74 6.74
N ARG A 28 7.83 -10.72 5.88
CA ARG A 28 7.98 -10.97 4.46
C ARG A 28 8.05 -9.65 3.70
N SER A 29 9.12 -9.47 2.96
CA SER A 29 9.40 -8.26 2.18
C SER A 29 8.94 -8.31 0.72
N GLY A 30 8.24 -9.37 0.25
CA GLY A 30 7.67 -9.37 -1.11
C GLY A 30 6.75 -10.54 -1.52
N GLY A 31 5.79 -10.27 -2.44
CA GLY A 31 4.66 -11.10 -2.94
C GLY A 31 3.44 -11.19 -1.98
N TRP A 32 2.45 -12.08 -2.23
CA TRP A 32 1.25 -12.28 -1.35
C TRP A 32 1.08 -13.67 -0.72
N SER A 33 1.64 -14.70 -1.34
CA SER A 33 1.64 -16.05 -0.78
C SER A 33 2.94 -16.34 -0.05
N TRP A 34 2.85 -16.88 1.17
CA TRP A 34 3.97 -17.48 1.89
C TRP A 34 4.41 -18.84 1.31
N GLY A 35 3.94 -19.16 0.10
CA GLY A 35 4.04 -20.48 -0.50
C GLY A 35 2.92 -21.41 -0.04
N PRO A 36 2.90 -22.66 -0.54
CA PRO A 36 1.86 -23.63 -0.24
C PRO A 36 1.85 -24.09 1.24
N ASP A 37 2.96 -23.90 1.97
CA ASP A 37 3.06 -24.22 3.40
C ASP A 37 3.74 -23.10 4.22
N PRO A 38 2.98 -22.03 4.58
CA PRO A 38 3.49 -20.92 5.38
C PRO A 38 4.00 -21.34 6.76
N ARG A 39 3.36 -22.36 7.35
CA ARG A 39 3.72 -22.87 8.69
C ARG A 39 5.00 -23.69 8.63
N GLY A 40 5.18 -24.45 7.55
CA GLY A 40 6.43 -25.15 7.27
C GLY A 40 7.61 -24.20 7.17
N LEU A 41 7.44 -23.05 6.49
CA LEU A 41 8.48 -22.03 6.41
C LEU A 41 8.87 -21.48 7.79
N VAL A 42 7.88 -21.07 8.60
CA VAL A 42 8.16 -20.56 9.95
C VAL A 42 8.88 -21.61 10.81
N ARG A 43 8.46 -22.88 10.75
CA ARG A 43 9.16 -23.97 11.45
C ARG A 43 10.59 -24.14 10.97
N GLN A 44 10.83 -24.14 9.65
CA GLN A 44 12.18 -24.24 9.11
C GLN A 44 13.10 -23.11 9.60
N VAL A 45 12.57 -21.89 9.71
CA VAL A 45 13.31 -20.75 10.27
C VAL A 45 13.58 -20.95 11.77
N VAL A 46 12.58 -21.38 12.55
CA VAL A 46 12.77 -21.69 13.98
C VAL A 46 13.81 -22.80 14.18
N ASP A 47 13.71 -23.87 13.40
CA ASP A 47 14.55 -25.07 13.54
C ASP A 47 16.01 -24.77 13.18
N ALA A 48 16.26 -23.83 12.27
CA ALA A 48 17.61 -23.44 11.85
C ALA A 48 18.21 -22.28 12.66
N LEU A 49 17.40 -21.55 13.43
CA LEU A 49 17.87 -20.40 14.19
C LEU A 49 19.03 -20.73 15.16
N PRO A 50 19.02 -21.86 15.90
CA PRO A 50 20.12 -22.18 16.81
C PRO A 50 21.47 -22.31 16.09
N GLU A 51 21.52 -23.04 14.97
CA GLU A 51 22.74 -23.23 14.17
C GLU A 51 23.23 -21.88 13.61
N VAL A 52 22.32 -21.02 13.14
CA VAL A 52 22.65 -19.68 12.63
C VAL A 52 23.25 -18.79 13.72
N LEU A 53 22.70 -18.82 14.94
CA LEU A 53 23.22 -18.03 16.05
C LEU A 53 24.57 -18.56 16.52
N GLU A 54 24.74 -19.87 16.60
CA GLU A 54 26.01 -20.51 16.95
C GLU A 54 27.11 -20.12 15.96
N ASP A 55 26.85 -20.24 14.65
CA ASP A 55 27.81 -19.86 13.60
C ASP A 55 28.14 -18.37 13.65
N HIS A 56 27.14 -17.49 13.83
CA HIS A 56 27.35 -16.05 13.83
C HIS A 56 28.14 -15.55 15.05
N PHE A 57 27.87 -16.13 16.23
CA PHE A 57 28.52 -15.74 17.47
C PHE A 57 29.73 -16.62 17.82
N ALA A 58 30.13 -17.56 16.95
CA ALA A 58 31.25 -18.46 17.17
C ALA A 58 32.54 -17.74 17.57
N GLU A 59 32.86 -16.60 16.93
CA GLU A 59 34.06 -15.80 17.28
C GLU A 59 33.98 -15.17 18.68
N HIS A 60 32.77 -14.86 19.15
CA HIS A 60 32.54 -14.27 20.48
C HIS A 60 32.46 -15.35 21.57
N LEU A 61 32.12 -16.59 21.20
CA LEU A 61 32.03 -17.76 22.08
C LEU A 61 33.32 -18.59 22.13
N ALA A 62 34.24 -18.37 21.19
CA ALA A 62 35.53 -19.07 21.10
C ALA A 62 36.58 -18.45 22.04
N GLY A 63 36.35 -18.53 23.35
CA GLY A 63 37.36 -18.16 24.35
C GLY A 63 36.88 -18.28 25.79
N ASP A 64 37.81 -18.25 26.75
CA ASP A 64 37.54 -18.11 28.19
C ASP A 64 37.08 -16.68 28.56
N GLY A 65 36.31 -16.02 27.68
CA GLY A 65 35.83 -14.66 27.84
C GLY A 65 34.71 -14.54 28.88
N PRO A 66 34.40 -13.32 29.37
CA PRO A 66 33.28 -13.11 30.28
C PRO A 66 31.95 -13.46 29.59
N ASP A 67 30.93 -13.79 30.40
CA ASP A 67 29.57 -13.98 29.90
C ASP A 67 29.10 -12.73 29.14
N VAL A 68 28.43 -12.97 28.02
CA VAL A 68 28.04 -11.96 27.07
C VAL A 68 26.52 -11.88 26.99
N GLU A 69 25.95 -10.67 27.10
CA GLU A 69 24.52 -10.46 26.90
C GLU A 69 24.24 -9.70 25.59
N ILE A 70 23.34 -10.24 24.78
CA ILE A 70 22.83 -9.58 23.58
C ILE A 70 21.58 -8.78 23.97
N THR A 71 21.73 -7.48 24.17
CA THR A 71 20.63 -6.59 24.58
C THR A 71 19.85 -5.97 23.41
N GLU A 72 20.37 -6.09 22.19
CA GLU A 72 19.75 -5.55 20.97
C GLU A 72 19.05 -6.65 20.15
N PRO A 73 17.96 -6.35 19.42
CA PRO A 73 17.29 -7.34 18.57
C PRO A 73 18.21 -7.87 17.46
N VAL A 74 18.39 -9.20 17.40
CA VAL A 74 19.13 -9.86 16.31
C VAL A 74 18.22 -9.94 15.08
N THR A 75 18.57 -9.23 14.01
CA THR A 75 17.83 -9.30 12.74
C THR A 75 18.45 -10.35 11.83
N VAL A 76 17.66 -11.36 11.49
CA VAL A 76 18.05 -12.48 10.63
C VAL A 76 17.27 -12.38 9.31
N THR A 77 17.98 -12.13 8.21
CA THR A 77 17.39 -12.12 6.87
C THR A 77 17.54 -13.49 6.24
N VAL A 78 16.42 -14.15 5.96
CA VAL A 78 16.38 -15.47 5.33
C VAL A 78 15.93 -15.33 3.87
N ARG A 79 16.82 -15.66 2.92
CA ARG A 79 16.46 -15.71 1.49
C ARG A 79 16.18 -17.15 1.07
N PRO A 80 14.96 -17.49 0.59
CA PRO A 80 14.69 -18.83 0.10
C PRO A 80 15.60 -19.13 -1.10
N GLY A 81 16.34 -20.23 -1.03
CA GLY A 81 17.21 -20.67 -2.11
C GLY A 81 16.41 -21.01 -3.36
N GLY A 82 16.90 -20.57 -4.53
CA GLY A 82 16.26 -20.88 -5.80
C GLY A 82 16.12 -22.40 -6.03
N PRO A 83 15.08 -22.84 -6.78
CA PRO A 83 14.83 -24.25 -7.04
C PRO A 83 15.94 -24.82 -7.92
N GLY A 84 16.99 -25.37 -7.31
CA GLY A 84 18.10 -25.95 -8.08
C GLY A 84 19.31 -26.43 -7.28
N ARG A 85 19.39 -26.16 -5.97
CA ARG A 85 20.58 -26.47 -5.17
C ARG A 85 20.32 -27.57 -4.13
N THR A 86 19.90 -28.75 -4.58
CA THR A 86 19.85 -29.96 -3.72
C THR A 86 21.24 -30.62 -3.64
N GLY A 87 22.22 -29.87 -3.15
CA GLY A 87 23.49 -30.41 -2.68
C GLY A 87 23.32 -30.92 -1.25
N ARG A 88 23.71 -32.17 -1.01
CA ARG A 88 23.53 -32.91 0.25
C ARG A 88 24.25 -32.19 1.40
N GLY A 89 23.51 -31.39 2.18
CA GLY A 89 23.94 -30.85 3.48
C GLY A 89 23.85 -29.35 3.71
N GLY A 90 23.43 -28.53 2.72
CA GLY A 90 23.24 -27.08 2.93
C GLY A 90 21.81 -26.73 3.32
N ALA A 91 21.63 -25.80 4.27
CA ALA A 91 20.32 -25.22 4.57
C ALA A 91 19.68 -24.63 3.28
N PRO A 92 18.35 -24.75 3.10
CA PRO A 92 17.66 -24.35 1.86
C PRO A 92 17.55 -22.82 1.68
N PHE A 93 18.23 -22.03 2.49
CA PHE A 93 18.16 -20.58 2.49
C PHE A 93 19.53 -19.97 2.81
N GLU A 94 19.77 -18.78 2.27
CA GLU A 94 20.89 -17.93 2.64
C GLU A 94 20.48 -17.08 3.84
N VAL A 95 21.28 -17.13 4.91
CA VAL A 95 21.01 -16.38 6.14
C VAL A 95 22.04 -15.28 6.30
N HIS A 96 21.56 -14.05 6.45
CA HIS A 96 22.39 -12.91 6.82
C HIS A 96 21.94 -12.39 8.17
N VAL A 97 22.86 -12.34 9.12
CA VAL A 97 22.63 -11.72 10.44
C VAL A 97 23.23 -10.32 10.40
N ALA A 98 22.43 -9.31 10.75
CA ALA A 98 22.93 -7.95 10.88
C ALA A 98 23.92 -7.85 12.05
N PRO A 99 24.98 -7.02 11.96
CA PRO A 99 25.92 -6.86 13.06
C PRO A 99 25.21 -6.33 14.31
N VAL A 100 25.40 -7.01 15.44
CA VAL A 100 24.80 -6.65 16.73
C VAL A 100 25.89 -6.16 17.67
N ARG A 101 25.60 -5.12 18.47
CA ARG A 101 26.52 -4.71 19.54
C ARG A 101 26.43 -5.67 20.71
N VAL A 102 27.59 -6.16 21.08
CA VAL A 102 27.77 -7.10 22.16
C VAL A 102 28.26 -6.32 23.38
N ALA A 103 27.52 -6.39 24.50
CA ALA A 103 27.92 -5.74 25.74
C ALA A 103 28.49 -6.78 26.71
N GLU A 104 29.72 -6.56 27.19
CA GLU A 104 30.28 -7.36 28.28
C GLU A 104 29.50 -7.06 29.57
N LEU A 105 29.03 -8.11 30.23
CA LEU A 105 28.41 -7.96 31.55
C LEU A 105 29.50 -7.63 32.58
N PRO A 106 29.39 -6.48 33.29
CA PRO A 106 30.25 -6.24 34.44
C PRO A 106 29.92 -7.26 35.51
N ALA A 107 30.94 -7.94 36.04
CA ALA A 107 30.81 -9.04 37.01
C ALA A 107 30.14 -8.67 38.36
N ASP A 108 29.59 -7.47 38.52
CA ASP A 108 29.09 -6.96 39.80
C ASP A 108 27.90 -5.99 39.63
N ARG A 109 26.70 -6.53 39.37
CA ARG A 109 25.43 -5.76 39.38
C ARG A 109 24.47 -6.32 40.42
N SER A 110 24.76 -6.03 41.69
CA SER A 110 23.82 -6.25 42.79
C SER A 110 23.70 -5.01 43.69
N SER A 111 23.34 -3.85 43.13
CA SER A 111 22.63 -2.76 43.84
C SER A 111 22.57 -1.50 42.96
N ALA A 112 21.41 -1.19 42.38
CA ALA A 112 21.15 0.13 41.81
C ALA A 112 20.04 0.80 42.63
N GLU A 113 20.37 1.91 43.27
CA GLU A 113 19.44 2.76 44.03
C GLU A 113 18.45 3.50 43.09
N PRO A 114 17.26 3.86 43.58
CA PRO A 114 16.23 4.52 42.79
C PRO A 114 16.49 6.03 42.64
N MET A 115 16.47 6.52 41.41
CA MET A 115 16.56 7.95 41.08
C MET A 115 15.31 8.74 41.51
N PRO A 116 15.43 10.04 41.87
CA PRO A 116 14.33 10.85 42.39
C PRO A 116 13.35 11.33 41.30
N PHE A 117 12.08 11.46 41.69
CA PHE A 117 10.88 11.70 40.89
C PHE A 117 10.74 13.13 40.29
N GLU A 118 11.62 14.08 40.62
CA GLU A 118 11.39 15.51 40.36
C GLU A 118 12.00 16.07 39.05
N GLU A 119 12.64 15.24 38.22
CA GLU A 119 13.08 15.62 36.87
C GLU A 119 12.08 15.21 35.75
N ALA A 120 10.85 14.82 36.09
CA ALA A 120 9.79 14.45 35.16
C ALA A 120 9.14 15.64 34.43
N PHE A 121 9.90 16.69 34.10
CA PHE A 121 9.52 17.60 33.04
C PHE A 121 9.74 16.86 31.73
N LEU A 122 8.69 16.18 31.27
CA LEU A 122 8.68 15.43 30.02
C LEU A 122 9.39 16.25 28.93
N PRO A 123 10.48 15.74 28.31
CA PRO A 123 11.08 16.42 27.18
C PRO A 123 9.96 16.65 26.16
N VAL A 124 9.76 17.91 25.78
CA VAL A 124 8.84 18.26 24.69
C VAL A 124 9.32 17.47 23.49
N ARG A 125 8.55 16.44 23.09
CA ARG A 125 8.89 15.60 21.94
C ARG A 125 9.07 16.53 20.75
N PRO A 126 10.18 16.43 19.99
CA PRO A 126 10.30 17.17 18.76
C PRO A 126 9.08 16.84 17.88
N PRO A 127 8.47 17.83 17.22
CA PRO A 127 7.32 17.60 16.37
C PRO A 127 7.68 16.51 15.36
N TRP A 128 6.87 15.45 15.32
CA TRP A 128 7.05 14.39 14.34
C TRP A 128 6.96 15.03 12.95
N SER A 129 7.92 14.69 12.09
CA SER A 129 7.93 15.14 10.71
C SER A 129 7.71 13.93 9.80
N PRO A 130 6.81 14.05 8.81
CA PRO A 130 6.57 12.98 7.85
C PRO A 130 7.85 12.68 7.06
N PRO A 131 8.05 11.43 6.62
CA PRO A 131 9.15 11.10 5.73
C PRO A 131 9.10 11.96 4.46
N PRO A 132 10.26 12.36 3.92
CA PRO A 132 10.31 13.17 2.71
C PRO A 132 9.76 12.38 1.51
N THR A 133 9.31 13.09 0.48
CA THR A 133 8.75 12.50 -0.74
C THR A 133 9.67 11.46 -1.38
N GLY A 134 10.98 11.67 -1.37
CA GLY A 134 11.97 10.73 -1.92
C GLY A 134 12.06 9.39 -1.19
N ALA A 135 11.63 9.29 0.07
CA ALA A 135 11.74 8.06 0.86
C ALA A 135 10.98 6.88 0.22
N LEU A 136 9.76 7.14 -0.28
CA LEU A 136 8.95 6.12 -0.96
C LEU A 136 9.63 5.61 -2.23
N PHE A 137 10.15 6.53 -3.07
CA PHE A 137 10.78 6.16 -4.33
C PHE A 137 12.11 5.42 -4.12
N THR A 138 12.88 5.83 -3.11
CA THR A 138 14.10 5.14 -2.67
C THR A 138 13.79 3.71 -2.24
N GLU A 139 12.80 3.51 -1.36
CA GLU A 139 12.39 2.18 -0.89
C GLU A 139 11.94 1.27 -2.05
N LEU A 140 11.15 1.80 -2.99
CA LEU A 140 10.73 1.07 -4.19
C LEU A 140 11.91 0.75 -5.13
N ALA A 141 12.89 1.65 -5.23
CA ALA A 141 14.10 1.44 -6.03
C ALA A 141 14.96 0.33 -5.43
N GLU A 142 15.16 0.32 -4.11
CA GLU A 142 15.88 -0.73 -3.38
C GLU A 142 15.26 -2.13 -3.57
N ARG A 143 13.93 -2.18 -3.73
CA ARG A 143 13.18 -3.41 -4.02
C ARG A 143 13.16 -3.80 -5.50
N ASN A 144 13.73 -2.99 -6.39
CA ASN A 144 13.58 -3.11 -7.85
C ASN A 144 12.11 -3.11 -8.31
N GLU A 145 11.25 -2.42 -7.57
CA GLU A 145 9.81 -2.31 -7.83
C GLU A 145 9.43 -0.96 -8.47
N LEU A 146 10.33 0.03 -8.41
CA LEU A 146 10.08 1.40 -8.85
C LEU A 146 9.62 1.49 -10.31
N ASP A 147 10.30 0.86 -11.27
CA ASP A 147 9.94 1.02 -12.69
C ASP A 147 8.55 0.43 -13.01
N THR A 148 8.18 -0.67 -12.33
CA THR A 148 6.84 -1.25 -12.46
C THR A 148 5.78 -0.35 -11.83
N PHE A 149 6.10 0.25 -10.68
CA PHE A 149 5.23 1.22 -10.03
C PHE A 149 5.02 2.49 -10.87
N LEU A 150 6.10 3.07 -11.40
CA LEU A 150 6.03 4.27 -12.26
C LEU A 150 5.16 4.02 -13.49
N ALA A 151 5.18 2.81 -14.07
CA ALA A 151 4.34 2.43 -15.20
C ALA A 151 2.82 2.45 -14.89
N LEU A 152 2.41 2.41 -13.63
CA LEU A 152 1.00 2.50 -13.21
C LEU A 152 0.53 3.94 -13.01
N LEU A 153 1.46 4.87 -12.76
CA LEU A 153 1.11 6.26 -12.45
C LEU A 153 0.68 7.04 -13.69
N PRO A 154 -0.26 8.00 -13.58
CA PRO A 154 -0.54 8.95 -14.64
C PRO A 154 0.64 9.90 -14.89
N ASP A 155 0.78 10.35 -16.13
CA ASP A 155 1.86 11.24 -16.60
C ASP A 155 1.88 12.55 -15.81
N HIS A 156 0.71 13.11 -15.48
CA HIS A 156 0.62 14.31 -14.64
C HIS A 156 1.19 14.09 -13.24
N SER A 157 0.94 12.94 -12.62
CA SER A 157 1.52 12.62 -11.31
C SER A 157 3.03 12.43 -11.39
N LEU A 158 3.54 11.80 -12.45
CA LEU A 158 4.98 11.71 -12.68
C LEU A 158 5.61 13.11 -12.78
N HIS A 159 4.97 14.03 -13.49
CA HIS A 159 5.45 15.42 -13.59
C HIS A 159 5.47 16.12 -12.23
N VAL A 160 4.39 16.04 -11.45
CA VAL A 160 4.28 16.66 -10.12
C VAL A 160 5.37 16.14 -9.18
N TYR A 161 5.54 14.82 -9.08
CA TYR A 161 6.54 14.23 -8.19
C TYR A 161 7.97 14.41 -8.70
N LEU A 162 8.18 14.49 -10.00
CA LEU A 162 9.48 14.88 -10.56
C LEU A 162 9.87 16.26 -10.03
N LEU A 163 8.99 17.26 -10.15
CA LEU A 163 9.26 18.63 -9.70
C LEU A 163 9.48 18.73 -8.19
N ALA A 164 8.80 17.90 -7.40
CA ALA A 164 8.95 17.80 -5.96
C ALA A 164 10.30 17.18 -5.55
N LEU A 165 10.87 16.29 -6.37
CA LEU A 165 12.13 15.60 -6.08
C LEU A 165 13.38 16.37 -6.56
N LEU A 166 13.22 17.38 -7.43
CA LEU A 166 14.36 18.15 -7.95
C LEU A 166 15.11 18.86 -6.82
N GLY A 167 16.38 18.48 -6.61
CA GLY A 167 17.25 19.01 -5.56
C GLY A 167 17.21 18.24 -4.24
N ASP A 168 16.26 17.31 -4.09
CA ASP A 168 16.13 16.45 -2.90
C ASP A 168 16.60 15.00 -3.19
N ASP A 169 16.22 14.45 -4.34
CA ASP A 169 16.57 13.09 -4.77
C ASP A 169 16.68 13.01 -6.31
N ASP A 170 17.85 13.41 -6.83
CA ASP A 170 18.14 13.43 -8.27
C ASP A 170 18.05 12.03 -8.92
N ALA A 171 18.32 10.97 -8.15
CA ALA A 171 18.28 9.60 -8.65
C ALA A 171 16.84 9.16 -8.97
N SER A 172 15.91 9.45 -8.06
CA SER A 172 14.48 9.21 -8.29
C SER A 172 13.93 10.15 -9.36
N ALA A 173 14.24 11.45 -9.30
CA ALA A 173 13.82 12.41 -10.31
C ALA A 173 14.25 12.02 -11.74
N GLY A 174 15.48 11.55 -11.92
CA GLY A 174 15.98 11.04 -13.20
C GLY A 174 15.18 9.84 -13.73
N ARG A 175 14.73 8.93 -12.85
CA ARG A 175 13.88 7.79 -13.24
C ARG A 175 12.47 8.22 -13.65
N LEU A 176 11.87 9.18 -12.93
CA LEU A 176 10.55 9.73 -13.31
C LEU A 176 10.62 10.40 -14.69
N LEU A 177 11.70 11.14 -14.95
CA LEU A 177 11.94 11.79 -16.25
C LEU A 177 12.12 10.75 -17.37
N ALA A 178 12.89 9.70 -17.10
CA ALA A 178 13.08 8.58 -18.03
C ALA A 178 11.76 7.87 -18.38
N GLU A 179 10.87 7.68 -17.41
CA GLU A 179 9.56 7.09 -17.64
C GLU A 179 8.66 7.99 -18.52
N LEU A 180 8.63 9.31 -18.26
CA LEU A 180 7.89 10.27 -19.09
C LEU A 180 8.40 10.24 -20.54
N ALA A 181 9.72 10.26 -20.72
CA ALA A 181 10.33 10.16 -22.04
C ALA A 181 9.99 8.84 -22.74
N ARG A 182 10.07 7.71 -22.04
CA ARG A 182 9.70 6.39 -22.58
C ARG A 182 8.26 6.39 -23.10
N ARG A 183 7.31 7.00 -22.38
CA ARG A 183 5.90 7.08 -22.80
C ARG A 183 5.72 7.94 -24.04
N ALA A 184 6.33 9.11 -24.07
CA ALA A 184 6.25 10.01 -25.21
C ALA A 184 6.88 9.38 -26.49
N LEU A 185 7.93 8.57 -26.33
CA LEU A 185 8.52 7.79 -27.43
C LEU A 185 7.58 6.68 -27.94
N LEU A 186 6.87 5.98 -27.05
CA LEU A 186 5.96 4.88 -27.43
C LEU A 186 4.77 5.33 -28.29
N ILE A 187 4.32 6.55 -28.12
CA ILE A 187 3.23 7.14 -28.92
C ILE A 187 3.73 7.82 -30.21
N GLY A 188 5.03 7.73 -30.50
CA GLY A 188 5.62 8.28 -31.72
C GLY A 188 5.82 9.80 -31.69
N ALA A 189 5.89 10.43 -30.52
CA ALA A 189 6.08 11.89 -30.39
C ALA A 189 7.52 12.36 -30.71
N MET A 190 8.31 11.55 -31.42
CA MET A 190 9.72 11.81 -31.69
C MET A 190 9.96 13.12 -32.45
N GLU A 191 9.09 13.44 -33.42
CA GLU A 191 9.21 14.70 -34.17
C GLU A 191 9.03 15.92 -33.26
N ALA A 192 8.06 15.89 -32.35
CA ALA A 192 7.82 16.97 -31.38
C ALA A 192 8.96 17.08 -30.36
N LEU A 193 9.53 15.93 -29.95
CA LEU A 193 10.60 15.88 -28.97
C LEU A 193 11.97 16.25 -29.54
N THR A 194 12.17 16.17 -30.86
CA THR A 194 13.49 16.44 -31.48
C THR A 194 13.97 17.86 -31.17
N GLU A 195 13.08 18.84 -31.08
CA GLU A 195 13.44 20.24 -30.77
C GLU A 195 13.79 20.46 -29.29
N VAL A 196 13.31 19.61 -28.38
CA VAL A 196 13.43 19.80 -26.92
C VAL A 196 14.47 18.88 -26.30
N LEU A 197 14.68 17.69 -26.88
CA LEU A 197 15.65 16.72 -26.36
C LEU A 197 17.10 17.20 -26.61
N PRO A 198 17.98 17.08 -25.61
CA PRO A 198 19.42 17.25 -25.80
C PRO A 198 19.94 16.37 -26.95
N GLU A 199 20.90 16.86 -27.74
CA GLU A 199 21.47 16.09 -28.87
C GLU A 199 21.85 14.63 -28.53
N PRO A 200 22.47 14.32 -27.38
CA PRO A 200 22.82 12.94 -27.03
C PRO A 200 21.61 11.99 -26.91
N LEU A 201 20.42 12.53 -26.62
CA LEU A 201 19.20 11.76 -26.39
C LEU A 201 18.49 11.37 -27.69
N ARG A 202 18.76 12.09 -28.78
CA ARG A 202 18.20 11.77 -30.11
C ARG A 202 18.72 10.43 -30.63
N ASP A 203 19.92 10.05 -30.23
CA ASP A 203 20.60 8.82 -30.67
C ASP A 203 20.64 7.72 -29.59
N ALA A 204 20.13 7.99 -28.38
CA ALA A 204 20.19 7.05 -27.26
C ALA A 204 19.23 5.86 -27.46
N PRO A 205 19.68 4.61 -27.27
CA PRO A 205 18.78 3.47 -27.33
C PRO A 205 17.80 3.50 -26.13
N PRO A 206 16.54 3.09 -26.31
CA PRO A 206 15.58 3.01 -25.22
C PRO A 206 16.03 1.98 -24.17
N GLY A 207 15.76 2.25 -22.89
CA GLY A 207 16.04 1.32 -21.77
C GLY A 207 16.99 1.91 -20.73
N GLU A 208 17.87 1.08 -20.16
CA GLU A 208 18.77 1.47 -19.04
C GLU A 208 19.67 2.67 -19.36
N ALA A 209 20.16 2.77 -20.60
CA ALA A 209 20.98 3.89 -21.05
C ALA A 209 20.24 5.23 -20.97
N LEU A 210 18.92 5.23 -21.21
CA LEU A 210 18.06 6.40 -21.11
C LEU A 210 17.94 6.85 -19.64
N THR A 211 17.77 5.89 -18.73
CA THR A 211 17.67 6.16 -17.28
C THR A 211 18.96 6.72 -16.70
N GLU A 212 20.12 6.14 -17.07
CA GLU A 212 21.43 6.65 -16.64
C GLU A 212 21.67 8.07 -17.17
N PHE A 213 21.37 8.31 -18.45
CA PHE A 213 21.46 9.64 -19.04
C PHE A 213 20.60 10.67 -18.30
N PHE A 214 19.32 10.37 -18.04
CA PHE A 214 18.44 11.32 -17.38
C PHE A 214 18.83 11.58 -15.93
N ARG A 215 19.39 10.59 -15.23
CA ARG A 215 19.99 10.80 -13.91
C ARG A 215 21.12 11.81 -13.97
N ASP A 216 22.07 11.61 -14.89
CA ASP A 216 23.21 12.52 -15.07
C ASP A 216 22.76 13.92 -15.51
N HIS A 217 21.73 14.00 -16.34
CA HIS A 217 21.12 15.26 -16.77
C HIS A 217 20.46 15.99 -15.60
N VAL A 218 19.64 15.31 -14.79
CA VAL A 218 19.00 15.94 -13.60
C VAL A 218 20.05 16.42 -12.59
N ALA A 219 21.13 15.65 -12.40
CA ALA A 219 22.21 16.02 -11.49
C ALA A 219 23.08 17.21 -11.97
N SER A 220 23.03 17.56 -13.27
CA SER A 220 23.89 18.59 -13.87
C SER A 220 23.15 19.81 -14.43
N ALA A 221 21.89 19.65 -14.84
CA ALA A 221 21.06 20.69 -15.40
C ALA A 221 20.44 21.58 -14.31
N ASP A 222 20.03 22.79 -14.69
CA ASP A 222 19.28 23.64 -13.76
C ASP A 222 17.82 23.15 -13.60
N ARG A 223 17.21 23.48 -12.46
CA ARG A 223 15.84 23.05 -12.12
C ARG A 223 14.81 23.50 -13.17
N GLU A 224 15.00 24.67 -13.79
CA GLU A 224 14.07 25.22 -14.78
C GLU A 224 14.16 24.51 -16.13
N GLU A 225 15.34 24.05 -16.52
CA GLU A 225 15.60 23.23 -17.69
C GLU A 225 14.92 21.86 -17.56
N VAL A 226 15.13 21.18 -16.42
CA VAL A 226 14.50 19.88 -16.15
C VAL A 226 12.97 20.02 -16.11
N ALA A 227 12.45 21.07 -15.47
CA ALA A 227 11.02 21.34 -15.43
C ALA A 227 10.43 21.61 -16.84
N ARG A 228 11.12 22.41 -17.67
CA ARG A 228 10.70 22.67 -19.06
C ARG A 228 10.70 21.40 -19.89
N LEU A 229 11.73 20.56 -19.75
CA LEU A 229 11.81 19.29 -20.45
C LEU A 229 10.68 18.34 -20.03
N ALA A 230 10.42 18.21 -18.73
CA ALA A 230 9.32 17.39 -18.22
C ALA A 230 7.95 17.88 -18.71
N GLY A 231 7.73 19.19 -18.76
CA GLY A 231 6.52 19.79 -19.34
C GLY A 231 6.36 19.48 -20.83
N ALA A 232 7.44 19.59 -21.61
CA ALA A 232 7.41 19.25 -23.03
C ALA A 232 7.15 17.76 -23.29
N LEU A 233 7.69 16.86 -22.45
CA LEU A 233 7.41 15.43 -22.53
C LEU A 233 5.94 15.12 -22.21
N LEU A 234 5.36 15.82 -21.23
CA LEU A 234 3.94 15.70 -20.88
C LEU A 234 3.04 16.16 -22.05
N ASP A 235 3.35 17.31 -22.66
CA ASP A 235 2.62 17.85 -23.80
C ASP A 235 2.73 16.93 -25.03
N ALA A 236 3.94 16.41 -25.29
CA ALA A 236 4.21 15.45 -26.35
C ALA A 236 3.47 14.12 -26.14
N GLY A 237 3.19 13.77 -24.88
CA GLY A 237 2.38 12.64 -24.43
C GLY A 237 0.98 12.56 -25.06
N GLY A 238 0.50 13.66 -25.68
CA GLY A 238 -0.72 13.67 -26.49
C GLY A 238 -1.98 13.30 -25.71
N LEU A 239 -1.89 13.22 -24.39
CA LEU A 239 -3.02 13.00 -23.53
C LEU A 239 -3.78 14.32 -23.49
N PRO A 240 -5.03 14.35 -23.98
CA PRO A 240 -5.84 15.54 -23.85
C PRO A 240 -5.89 15.89 -22.37
N ASP A 241 -5.46 17.11 -22.07
CA ASP A 241 -5.75 17.81 -20.83
C ASP A 241 -7.18 17.44 -20.44
N GLN A 242 -7.39 16.89 -19.24
CA GLN A 242 -8.74 16.56 -18.80
C GLN A 242 -9.61 17.80 -19.05
N PRO A 243 -10.74 17.70 -19.77
CA PRO A 243 -11.67 18.82 -19.84
C PRO A 243 -12.29 18.99 -18.45
N GLY A 244 -11.59 19.75 -17.61
CA GLY A 244 -11.82 19.77 -16.17
C GLY A 244 -11.03 20.88 -15.49
N ARG A 245 -11.19 22.11 -15.98
CA ARG A 245 -10.73 23.38 -15.38
C ARG A 245 -9.21 23.47 -15.18
N THR A 246 -8.60 24.39 -15.92
CA THR A 246 -7.55 25.26 -15.37
C THR A 246 -8.07 25.83 -14.05
N ALA A 247 -7.75 25.18 -12.94
CA ALA A 247 -7.92 25.75 -11.63
C ALA A 247 -7.02 26.99 -11.62
N GLU A 248 -7.65 28.16 -11.62
CA GLU A 248 -6.98 29.41 -11.28
C GLU A 248 -6.18 29.14 -10.00
N PRO A 249 -4.86 29.43 -9.97
CA PRO A 249 -4.04 29.13 -8.80
C PRO A 249 -4.74 29.73 -7.58
N PRO A 250 -5.01 28.93 -6.53
CA PRO A 250 -5.80 29.41 -5.40
C PRO A 250 -5.11 30.67 -4.86
N SER A 251 -5.86 31.77 -4.81
CA SER A 251 -5.43 32.94 -4.04
C SER A 251 -5.09 32.45 -2.64
N PRO A 252 -3.93 32.84 -2.07
CA PRO A 252 -3.54 32.41 -0.74
C PRO A 252 -4.62 32.86 0.23
N ALA A 253 -5.44 31.90 0.69
CA ALA A 253 -6.47 32.15 1.67
C ALA A 253 -5.75 32.65 2.93
N ALA A 254 -6.19 33.81 3.43
CA ALA A 254 -5.70 34.37 4.67
C ALA A 254 -5.82 33.31 5.77
N GLY A 255 -4.68 33.02 6.42
CA GLY A 255 -4.44 31.84 7.26
C GLY A 255 -5.65 31.32 8.03
N ASP A 256 -6.19 30.20 7.55
CA ASP A 256 -7.15 29.43 8.31
C ASP A 256 -6.49 28.92 9.60
N PRO A 257 -7.26 28.83 10.71
CA PRO A 257 -6.72 28.32 11.95
C PRO A 257 -6.21 26.89 11.79
N PRO A 258 -5.06 26.55 12.41
CA PRO A 258 -4.50 25.21 12.35
C PRO A 258 -5.53 24.17 12.81
N VAL A 259 -5.43 22.95 12.26
CA VAL A 259 -6.29 21.84 12.68
C VAL A 259 -6.01 21.50 14.15
N SER A 260 -7.00 21.73 15.02
CA SER A 260 -6.89 21.40 16.44
C SER A 260 -6.76 19.89 16.60
N ARG A 261 -5.63 19.46 17.18
CA ARG A 261 -5.34 18.07 17.51
C ARG A 261 -5.94 17.71 18.85
N THR A 262 -6.47 16.49 18.96
CA THR A 262 -7.05 16.02 20.21
C THR A 262 -6.00 15.91 21.31
N THR A 263 -6.26 16.60 22.41
CA THR A 263 -5.47 16.52 23.64
C THR A 263 -5.92 15.32 24.48
N ALA A 264 -4.96 14.69 25.19
CA ALA A 264 -5.09 13.41 25.92
C ALA A 264 -6.48 13.18 26.53
N ARG A 265 -7.32 12.43 25.80
CA ARG A 265 -8.71 12.12 26.17
C ARG A 265 -9.00 10.66 25.87
N GLU A 266 -9.82 10.07 26.72
CA GLU A 266 -10.45 8.78 26.49
C GLU A 266 -11.84 9.01 25.85
N VAL A 267 -12.08 8.43 24.68
CA VAL A 267 -13.30 8.60 23.89
C VAL A 267 -13.84 7.24 23.47
N ARG A 268 -15.14 7.00 23.69
CA ARG A 268 -15.80 5.78 23.22
C ARG A 268 -16.34 6.01 21.81
N VAL A 269 -15.98 5.13 20.88
CA VAL A 269 -16.50 5.11 19.51
C VAL A 269 -17.44 3.93 19.31
N ARG A 270 -18.50 4.12 18.52
CA ARG A 270 -19.49 3.05 18.24
C ARG A 270 -19.01 2.02 17.22
N SER A 271 -17.97 2.34 16.46
CA SER A 271 -17.37 1.43 15.50
C SER A 271 -15.86 1.58 15.53
N VAL A 272 -15.17 0.47 15.76
CA VAL A 272 -13.72 0.34 15.67
C VAL A 272 -13.24 0.12 14.24
N LEU A 273 -14.17 -0.08 13.30
CA LEU A 273 -13.85 -0.50 11.94
C LEU A 273 -12.85 0.44 11.22
N PRO A 274 -12.90 1.78 11.35
CA PRO A 274 -11.84 2.64 10.81
C PRO A 274 -10.44 2.26 11.29
N PHE A 275 -10.27 1.99 12.58
CA PHE A 275 -8.98 1.58 13.18
C PHE A 275 -8.53 0.22 12.67
N LEU A 276 -9.46 -0.72 12.46
CA LEU A 276 -9.13 -2.05 11.93
C LEU A 276 -8.62 -2.02 10.48
N LEU A 277 -8.81 -0.92 9.74
CA LEU A 277 -8.21 -0.75 8.40
C LEU A 277 -6.71 -0.46 8.46
N ALA A 278 -6.22 0.14 9.56
CA ALA A 278 -4.83 0.58 9.66
C ALA A 278 -3.84 -0.57 9.49
N GLY A 279 -4.06 -1.71 10.16
CA GLY A 279 -3.19 -2.88 10.04
C GLY A 279 -3.08 -3.42 8.60
N PRO A 280 -4.20 -3.76 7.93
CA PRO A 280 -4.20 -4.12 6.51
C PRO A 280 -3.50 -3.12 5.59
N LEU A 281 -3.73 -1.82 5.77
CA LEU A 281 -3.13 -0.78 4.94
C LEU A 281 -1.63 -0.60 5.22
N ALA A 282 -1.20 -0.72 6.48
CA ALA A 282 0.21 -0.64 6.85
C ALA A 282 1.02 -1.81 6.28
N ARG A 283 0.46 -3.03 6.29
CA ARG A 283 1.14 -4.23 5.77
C ARG A 283 1.48 -4.16 4.28
N ILE A 284 0.83 -3.29 3.52
CA ILE A 284 1.11 -3.08 2.11
C ILE A 284 1.88 -1.77 1.84
N GLY A 285 2.37 -1.10 2.88
CA GLY A 285 3.07 0.18 2.78
C GLY A 285 2.17 1.37 2.44
N TYR A 286 0.83 1.20 2.45
CA TYR A 286 -0.08 2.29 2.07
C TYR A 286 -0.07 3.43 3.09
N LEU A 287 0.06 3.13 4.38
CA LEU A 287 0.17 4.18 5.40
C LEU A 287 1.48 4.96 5.27
N ASP A 288 2.57 4.25 5.00
CA ASP A 288 3.90 4.82 4.79
C ASP A 288 3.95 5.72 3.55
N ALA A 289 3.11 5.46 2.55
CA ALA A 289 3.00 6.27 1.34
C ALA A 289 2.20 7.58 1.52
N ILE A 290 1.27 7.66 2.48
CA ILE A 290 0.40 8.86 2.65
C ILE A 290 1.22 10.10 2.97
N GLY A 291 2.18 10.01 3.89
CA GLY A 291 3.05 11.13 4.27
C GLY A 291 3.85 11.67 3.08
N PRO A 292 4.73 10.87 2.45
CA PRO A 292 5.50 11.24 1.27
C PRO A 292 4.65 11.78 0.10
N ALA A 293 3.47 11.18 -0.13
CA ALA A 293 2.57 11.60 -1.19
C ALA A 293 2.05 13.02 -0.94
N LEU A 294 1.53 13.28 0.26
CA LEU A 294 1.01 14.60 0.61
C LEU A 294 2.14 15.63 0.80
N ALA A 295 3.32 15.22 1.27
CA ALA A 295 4.49 16.08 1.39
C ALA A 295 4.95 16.64 0.03
N GLY A 296 4.83 15.85 -1.04
CA GLY A 296 5.20 16.27 -2.40
C GLY A 296 4.34 17.40 -2.97
N ILE A 297 3.21 17.71 -2.30
CA ILE A 297 2.32 18.82 -2.64
C ILE A 297 2.05 19.72 -1.43
N GLU A 298 2.93 19.70 -0.42
CA GLU A 298 2.87 20.55 0.77
C GLU A 298 1.61 20.38 1.66
N LEU A 299 0.94 19.22 1.58
CA LEU A 299 -0.28 18.91 2.36
C LEU A 299 -0.06 17.88 3.48
N ALA A 300 1.18 17.60 3.88
CA ALA A 300 1.44 16.52 4.83
C ALA A 300 0.78 16.74 6.21
N GLU A 301 0.67 18.00 6.65
CA GLU A 301 -0.05 18.39 7.89
C GLU A 301 -1.57 18.18 7.79
N GLU A 302 -2.11 18.00 6.58
CA GLU A 302 -3.53 17.73 6.34
C GLU A 302 -3.86 16.23 6.26
N ALA A 303 -2.89 15.34 6.50
CA ALA A 303 -3.12 13.89 6.56
C ALA A 303 -4.30 13.46 7.47
N PRO A 304 -4.60 14.13 8.60
CA PRO A 304 -5.84 13.89 9.35
C PRO A 304 -7.15 14.03 8.55
N LEU A 305 -7.22 14.95 7.58
CA LEU A 305 -8.40 15.12 6.73
C LEU A 305 -8.58 13.91 5.79
N PHE A 306 -7.47 13.35 5.29
CA PHE A 306 -7.49 12.08 4.55
C PHE A 306 -8.03 10.93 5.42
N ALA A 307 -7.54 10.83 6.66
CA ALA A 307 -7.99 9.80 7.60
C ALA A 307 -9.48 9.93 7.95
N ALA A 308 -9.98 11.15 8.15
CA ALA A 308 -11.40 11.39 8.39
C ALA A 308 -12.27 10.96 7.17
N ALA A 309 -11.84 11.29 5.95
CA ALA A 309 -12.49 10.86 4.72
C ALA A 309 -12.50 9.33 4.59
N LEU A 310 -11.38 8.67 4.91
CA LEU A 310 -11.28 7.20 4.93
C LEU A 310 -12.22 6.57 5.96
N ALA A 311 -12.32 7.11 7.17
CA ALA A 311 -13.23 6.60 8.19
C ALA A 311 -14.69 6.63 7.72
N TYR A 312 -15.12 7.70 7.05
CA TYR A 312 -16.49 7.81 6.55
C TYR A 312 -16.89 6.71 5.55
N LYS A 313 -15.93 6.04 4.91
CA LYS A 313 -16.22 4.91 4.01
C LYS A 313 -16.69 3.65 4.73
N VAL A 314 -16.35 3.49 6.00
CA VAL A 314 -16.66 2.27 6.77
C VAL A 314 -17.58 2.52 7.98
N LEU A 315 -17.96 3.77 8.20
CA LEU A 315 -18.97 4.16 9.19
C LEU A 315 -20.40 4.04 8.62
N GLY A 316 -21.38 4.60 9.33
CA GLY A 316 -22.79 4.56 8.96
C GLY A 316 -23.07 5.13 7.56
N ALA A 317 -24.14 4.62 6.93
CA ALA A 317 -24.61 5.16 5.65
C ALA A 317 -25.09 6.62 5.80
N THR A 318 -24.90 7.40 4.75
CA THR A 318 -25.37 8.79 4.69
C THR A 318 -26.89 8.86 4.63
N VAL A 319 -27.47 9.72 5.46
CA VAL A 319 -28.90 10.04 5.45
C VAL A 319 -29.15 11.06 4.35
N ARG A 320 -30.12 10.79 3.47
CA ARG A 320 -30.43 11.64 2.29
C ARG A 320 -29.23 11.85 1.34
N GLY A 321 -28.28 10.91 1.33
CA GLY A 321 -27.15 10.91 0.39
C GLY A 321 -25.98 11.86 0.71
N TRP A 322 -26.06 12.62 1.82
CA TRP A 322 -24.98 13.55 2.20
C TRP A 322 -24.84 13.77 3.72
N ARG A 323 -25.89 13.56 4.51
CA ARG A 323 -25.87 13.88 5.95
C ARG A 323 -25.33 12.71 6.76
N ARG A 324 -24.38 12.98 7.65
CA ARG A 324 -23.84 12.00 8.61
C ARG A 324 -24.50 12.14 9.98
N THR A 325 -24.48 11.05 10.75
CA THR A 325 -24.87 11.13 12.16
C THR A 325 -23.81 11.89 12.96
N GLU A 326 -24.16 12.38 14.15
CA GLU A 326 -23.18 12.99 15.05
C GLU A 326 -22.12 11.97 15.51
N GLN A 327 -22.53 10.73 15.74
CA GLN A 327 -21.66 9.64 16.16
C GLN A 327 -20.64 9.27 15.09
N ASP A 328 -21.04 9.24 13.81
CA ASP A 328 -20.10 8.97 12.72
C ASP A 328 -19.08 10.12 12.57
N ARG A 329 -19.51 11.38 12.75
CA ARG A 329 -18.62 12.54 12.72
C ARG A 329 -17.62 12.52 13.88
N GLU A 330 -18.07 12.16 15.08
CA GLU A 330 -17.20 11.99 16.25
C GLU A 330 -16.21 10.84 16.04
N ALA A 331 -16.67 9.67 15.58
CA ALA A 331 -15.79 8.51 15.33
C ALA A 331 -14.74 8.79 14.25
N ALA A 332 -15.11 9.50 13.16
CA ALA A 332 -14.17 9.90 12.13
C ALA A 332 -13.12 10.90 12.64
N ALA A 333 -13.54 11.90 13.44
CA ALA A 333 -12.63 12.84 14.08
C ALA A 333 -11.63 12.14 15.01
N VAL A 334 -12.12 11.23 15.86
CA VAL A 334 -11.28 10.43 16.77
C VAL A 334 -10.31 9.55 15.98
N PHE A 335 -10.74 8.89 14.91
CA PHE A 335 -9.83 8.11 14.06
C PHE A 335 -8.72 8.97 13.43
N ALA A 336 -9.06 10.20 13.06
CA ALA A 336 -8.14 11.17 12.48
C ALA A 336 -7.29 11.93 13.51
N GLY A 337 -7.49 11.72 14.81
CA GLY A 337 -6.80 12.50 15.86
C GLY A 337 -7.22 13.98 15.93
N LEU A 338 -8.42 14.30 15.43
CA LEU A 338 -8.97 15.64 15.34
C LEU A 338 -10.05 15.89 16.39
N ASP A 339 -10.17 17.14 16.82
CA ASP A 339 -11.30 17.55 17.64
C ASP A 339 -12.60 17.59 16.81
N PRO A 340 -13.69 16.94 17.28
CA PRO A 340 -14.96 16.99 16.59
C PRO A 340 -15.66 18.35 16.78
N PRO A 341 -16.46 18.81 15.79
CA PRO A 341 -16.65 18.20 14.48
C PRO A 341 -15.57 18.60 13.47
N VAL A 342 -15.21 17.71 12.55
CA VAL A 342 -14.41 18.05 11.37
C VAL A 342 -15.27 18.89 10.42
N PRO A 343 -14.89 20.15 10.09
CA PRO A 343 -15.67 20.97 9.17
C PRO A 343 -15.70 20.40 7.76
N GLU A 344 -16.89 20.32 7.15
CA GLU A 344 -17.04 19.75 5.79
C GLU A 344 -16.41 20.62 4.69
N GLU A 345 -16.34 21.94 4.91
CA GLU A 345 -15.66 22.88 4.01
C GLU A 345 -14.18 22.53 3.90
N ARG A 346 -13.52 22.23 5.03
CA ARG A 346 -12.11 21.81 5.06
C ARG A 346 -11.88 20.48 4.35
N LEU A 347 -12.78 19.51 4.49
CA LEU A 347 -12.69 18.26 3.73
C LEU A 347 -12.85 18.50 2.22
N THR A 348 -13.71 19.43 1.83
CA THR A 348 -13.96 19.78 0.43
C THR A 348 -12.77 20.53 -0.18
N ASP A 349 -12.17 21.45 0.57
CA ASP A 349 -10.97 22.17 0.13
C ASP A 349 -9.74 21.25 0.08
N PHE A 350 -9.56 20.38 1.08
CA PHE A 350 -8.54 19.33 1.03
C PHE A 350 -8.72 18.41 -0.17
N ALA A 351 -9.95 17.96 -0.48
CA ALA A 351 -10.21 17.12 -1.65
C ALA A 351 -9.72 17.76 -2.96
N ARG A 352 -9.99 19.07 -3.11
CA ARG A 352 -9.57 19.85 -4.27
C ARG A 352 -8.04 19.98 -4.36
N GLN A 353 -7.38 20.22 -3.24
CA GLN A 353 -5.93 20.44 -3.18
C GLN A 353 -5.14 19.13 -3.29
N ALA A 354 -5.66 18.04 -2.72
CA ALA A 354 -4.98 16.74 -2.68
C ALA A 354 -4.93 16.03 -4.04
N GLY A 355 -5.76 16.46 -5.01
CA GLY A 355 -5.92 15.85 -6.34
C GLY A 355 -4.62 15.34 -6.99
N PRO A 356 -3.54 16.13 -7.05
CA PRO A 356 -2.29 15.68 -7.69
C PRO A 356 -1.57 14.53 -6.96
N ALA A 357 -1.75 14.37 -5.65
CA ALA A 357 -1.14 13.30 -4.85
C ALA A 357 -1.92 11.99 -4.86
N LEU A 358 -3.23 12.04 -5.13
CA LEU A 358 -4.10 10.86 -5.04
C LEU A 358 -3.69 9.70 -5.96
N PRO A 359 -3.28 9.92 -7.22
CA PRO A 359 -2.90 8.79 -8.09
C PRO A 359 -1.65 8.05 -7.62
N LEU A 360 -0.76 8.70 -6.85
CA LEU A 360 0.38 8.01 -6.24
C LEU A 360 -0.10 7.00 -5.21
N LEU A 361 -1.07 7.39 -4.37
CA LEU A 361 -1.68 6.50 -3.37
C LEU A 361 -2.45 5.36 -4.05
N ASP A 362 -3.27 5.67 -5.06
CA ASP A 362 -3.98 4.66 -5.85
C ASP A 362 -2.98 3.68 -6.49
N GLY A 363 -1.85 4.18 -6.99
CA GLY A 363 -0.75 3.37 -7.54
C GLY A 363 -0.15 2.39 -6.52
N VAL A 364 0.06 2.79 -5.26
CA VAL A 364 0.66 1.91 -4.23
C VAL A 364 -0.29 0.77 -3.91
N LEU A 365 -1.58 1.08 -3.80
CA LEU A 365 -2.63 0.10 -3.61
C LEU A 365 -2.69 -0.86 -4.81
N ALA A 366 -2.78 -0.32 -6.02
CA ALA A 366 -2.90 -1.09 -7.24
C ALA A 366 -1.69 -2.01 -7.45
N PHE A 367 -0.48 -1.48 -7.27
CA PHE A 367 0.78 -2.23 -7.36
C PHE A 367 0.77 -3.43 -6.41
N SER A 368 0.35 -3.19 -5.17
CA SER A 368 0.18 -4.24 -4.18
C SER A 368 -0.79 -5.29 -4.70
N VAL A 369 -2.02 -4.94 -5.09
CA VAL A 369 -3.03 -5.91 -5.55
C VAL A 369 -2.58 -6.68 -6.80
N CYS A 370 -2.03 -6.00 -7.81
CA CYS A 370 -1.51 -6.62 -9.04
C CYS A 370 -0.47 -7.70 -8.74
N ARG A 371 0.44 -7.45 -7.79
CA ARG A 371 1.46 -8.43 -7.37
C ARG A 371 0.88 -9.69 -6.71
N GLY A 372 -0.35 -9.60 -6.20
CA GLY A 372 -1.03 -10.68 -5.48
C GLY A 372 -2.06 -11.45 -6.27
N HIS A 373 -2.46 -10.88 -7.40
CA HIS A 373 -3.46 -11.46 -8.27
C HIS A 373 -2.96 -12.75 -8.92
N ASP A 374 -3.84 -13.76 -8.97
CA ASP A 374 -3.61 -14.98 -9.74
C ASP A 374 -4.12 -14.76 -11.17
N PRO A 375 -3.25 -14.76 -12.21
CA PRO A 375 -3.68 -14.54 -13.60
C PRO A 375 -4.70 -15.56 -14.14
N ALA A 376 -4.90 -16.68 -13.43
CA ALA A 376 -5.95 -17.66 -13.76
C ALA A 376 -7.36 -17.20 -13.35
N ASP A 377 -7.45 -16.29 -12.38
CA ASP A 377 -8.71 -15.69 -11.95
C ASP A 377 -9.01 -14.42 -12.77
N PRO A 378 -10.29 -14.15 -13.07
CA PRO A 378 -10.63 -13.00 -13.90
C PRO A 378 -10.51 -11.68 -13.15
N LEU A 379 -10.32 -10.60 -13.90
CA LEU A 379 -10.59 -9.24 -13.42
C LEU A 379 -12.03 -8.85 -13.74
N LEU A 380 -12.62 -8.05 -12.88
CA LEU A 380 -13.96 -7.51 -13.04
C LEU A 380 -13.88 -6.04 -13.41
N ILE A 381 -14.72 -5.59 -14.34
CA ILE A 381 -14.91 -4.16 -14.67
C ILE A 381 -16.38 -3.81 -14.50
N ALA A 382 -16.65 -2.71 -13.81
CA ALA A 382 -17.97 -2.08 -13.78
C ALA A 382 -17.88 -0.61 -14.24
N GLY A 383 -18.80 -0.21 -15.11
CA GLY A 383 -18.97 1.18 -15.51
C GLY A 383 -19.82 2.00 -14.52
N ARG A 384 -19.44 3.25 -14.32
CA ARG A 384 -20.06 4.24 -13.44
C ARG A 384 -20.11 5.60 -14.16
N ASP A 385 -20.91 6.50 -13.62
CA ASP A 385 -21.05 7.86 -14.18
C ASP A 385 -19.72 8.64 -14.20
N ASP A 386 -18.80 8.28 -13.29
CA ASP A 386 -17.49 8.92 -13.09
C ASP A 386 -16.29 8.02 -13.47
N GLY A 387 -16.53 6.87 -14.11
CA GLY A 387 -15.44 6.05 -14.67
C GLY A 387 -15.67 4.54 -14.69
N LEU A 388 -14.58 3.80 -14.76
CA LEU A 388 -14.47 2.35 -14.79
C LEU A 388 -13.75 1.88 -13.53
N LEU A 389 -14.41 1.05 -12.73
CA LEU A 389 -13.82 0.40 -11.57
C LEU A 389 -13.34 -1.01 -11.97
N MET A 390 -12.05 -1.28 -11.76
CA MET A 390 -11.43 -2.59 -11.96
C MET A 390 -11.15 -3.25 -10.61
N VAL A 391 -11.53 -4.53 -10.48
CA VAL A 391 -11.46 -5.29 -9.22
C VAL A 391 -11.01 -6.73 -9.50
N ASP A 392 -10.21 -7.30 -8.61
CA ASP A 392 -9.94 -8.74 -8.55
C ASP A 392 -11.19 -9.55 -8.17
N ALA A 393 -11.48 -10.63 -8.90
CA ALA A 393 -12.69 -11.41 -8.70
C ALA A 393 -12.72 -12.28 -7.43
N GLN A 394 -11.55 -12.65 -6.89
CA GLN A 394 -11.39 -13.65 -5.84
C GLN A 394 -11.77 -13.08 -4.47
N GLY A 395 -11.32 -11.86 -4.17
CA GLY A 395 -11.58 -11.18 -2.90
C GLY A 395 -12.34 -9.86 -3.01
N MET A 396 -12.69 -9.43 -4.23
CA MET A 396 -13.15 -8.07 -4.52
C MET A 396 -12.11 -7.01 -4.13
N PHE A 397 -10.81 -7.32 -4.31
CA PHE A 397 -9.74 -6.36 -4.08
C PHE A 397 -9.75 -5.30 -5.20
N PRO A 398 -9.87 -4.01 -4.88
CA PRO A 398 -9.91 -2.97 -5.89
C PRO A 398 -8.52 -2.79 -6.49
N ILE A 399 -8.45 -2.57 -7.80
CA ILE A 399 -7.19 -2.34 -8.51
C ILE A 399 -7.09 -0.89 -8.96
N ALA A 400 -8.09 -0.39 -9.69
CA ALA A 400 -8.07 0.96 -10.23
C ALA A 400 -9.47 1.51 -10.43
N TRP A 401 -9.60 2.84 -10.40
CA TRP A 401 -10.81 3.54 -10.82
C TRP A 401 -10.44 4.72 -11.71
N THR A 402 -10.74 4.61 -13.01
CA THR A 402 -10.27 5.57 -14.02
C THR A 402 -11.43 6.11 -14.86
N GLY A 403 -11.32 7.32 -15.40
CA GLY A 403 -12.30 7.84 -16.36
C GLY A 403 -12.17 7.24 -17.78
N GLU A 404 -11.05 6.57 -18.06
CA GLU A 404 -10.63 6.18 -19.41
C GLU A 404 -10.23 4.70 -19.47
N THR A 405 -10.71 4.00 -20.50
CA THR A 405 -10.42 2.57 -20.69
C THR A 405 -8.94 2.30 -20.91
N ALA A 406 -8.24 3.14 -21.67
CA ALA A 406 -6.81 3.00 -21.93
C ALA A 406 -5.97 2.97 -20.63
N ARG A 407 -6.41 3.71 -19.61
CA ARG A 407 -5.74 3.77 -18.30
C ARG A 407 -5.87 2.47 -17.50
N LEU A 408 -6.75 1.55 -17.88
CA LEU A 408 -6.86 0.22 -17.26
C LEU A 408 -5.79 -0.77 -17.76
N LEU A 409 -5.21 -0.52 -18.93
CA LEU A 409 -4.30 -1.48 -19.58
C LEU A 409 -3.01 -1.74 -18.79
N PRO A 410 -2.33 -0.74 -18.19
CA PRO A 410 -1.16 -0.99 -17.35
C PRO A 410 -1.48 -1.93 -16.18
N TYR A 411 -2.63 -1.75 -15.53
CA TYR A 411 -3.07 -2.60 -14.42
C TYR A 411 -3.38 -4.02 -14.88
N TRP A 412 -4.08 -4.20 -16.00
CA TRP A 412 -4.34 -5.52 -16.59
C TRP A 412 -3.05 -6.26 -16.96
N GLN A 413 -2.06 -5.54 -17.50
CA GLN A 413 -0.75 -6.11 -17.81
C GLN A 413 0.02 -6.50 -16.54
N ALA A 414 0.00 -5.64 -15.51
CA ALA A 414 0.62 -5.91 -14.22
C ALA A 414 -0.01 -7.12 -13.50
N CYS A 415 -1.29 -7.39 -13.74
CA CYS A 415 -1.99 -8.59 -13.28
C CYS A 415 -1.68 -9.85 -14.11
N GLY A 416 -0.78 -9.80 -15.10
CA GLY A 416 -0.44 -10.98 -15.92
C GLY A 416 -1.41 -11.26 -17.07
N ARG A 417 -2.18 -10.25 -17.49
CA ARG A 417 -3.14 -10.31 -18.63
C ARG A 417 -4.27 -11.35 -18.47
N PRO A 418 -4.96 -11.40 -17.32
CA PRO A 418 -6.08 -12.31 -17.09
C PRO A 418 -7.28 -12.01 -18.00
N PRO A 419 -8.25 -12.94 -18.11
CA PRO A 419 -9.55 -12.65 -18.71
C PRO A 419 -10.32 -11.59 -17.91
N VAL A 420 -11.11 -10.78 -18.62
CA VAL A 420 -11.89 -9.69 -18.01
C VAL A 420 -13.39 -9.98 -18.11
N LEU A 421 -14.11 -9.84 -17.00
CA LEU A 421 -15.57 -9.85 -16.95
C LEU A 421 -16.09 -8.42 -16.80
N ILE A 422 -16.81 -7.93 -17.80
CA ILE A 422 -17.44 -6.62 -17.74
C ILE A 422 -18.85 -6.81 -17.19
N CYS A 423 -18.99 -6.52 -15.90
CA CYS A 423 -20.12 -6.86 -15.06
C CYS A 423 -21.30 -5.90 -15.20
N ASP A 424 -21.04 -4.60 -15.38
CA ASP A 424 -22.08 -3.57 -15.39
C ASP A 424 -21.69 -2.33 -16.23
N GLY A 425 -22.68 -1.47 -16.52
CA GLY A 425 -22.52 -0.18 -17.22
C GLY A 425 -23.20 0.99 -16.50
N PRO A 426 -23.18 2.21 -17.09
CA PRO A 426 -22.77 2.52 -18.47
C PRO A 426 -21.25 2.47 -18.67
N LEU A 427 -20.82 1.98 -19.84
CA LEU A 427 -19.41 2.04 -20.24
C LEU A 427 -19.16 3.32 -21.04
N PRO A 428 -17.96 3.92 -20.95
CA PRO A 428 -17.55 5.00 -21.85
C PRO A 428 -17.71 4.57 -23.33
N PRO A 429 -18.15 5.47 -24.22
CA PRO A 429 -18.26 5.17 -25.63
C PRO A 429 -16.92 4.68 -26.20
N GLY A 430 -16.92 3.52 -26.86
CA GLY A 430 -15.69 2.94 -27.43
C GLY A 430 -14.89 2.06 -26.48
N ALA A 431 -15.25 1.95 -25.20
CA ALA A 431 -14.51 1.12 -24.23
C ALA A 431 -14.32 -0.33 -24.68
N LEU A 432 -15.37 -0.98 -25.22
CA LEU A 432 -15.26 -2.35 -25.74
C LEU A 432 -14.32 -2.45 -26.95
N ARG A 433 -14.29 -1.42 -27.80
CA ARG A 433 -13.38 -1.36 -28.95
C ARG A 433 -11.93 -1.16 -28.50
N GLU A 434 -11.70 -0.29 -27.53
CA GLU A 434 -10.36 -0.03 -26.97
C GLU A 434 -9.80 -1.27 -26.28
N LEU A 435 -10.58 -1.95 -25.44
CA LEU A 435 -10.18 -3.22 -24.81
C LEU A 435 -9.85 -4.28 -25.87
N ALA A 436 -10.71 -4.43 -26.89
CA ALA A 436 -10.47 -5.40 -27.95
C ALA A 436 -9.23 -5.05 -28.81
N ALA A 437 -9.02 -3.77 -29.12
CA ALA A 437 -7.85 -3.31 -29.86
C ALA A 437 -6.54 -3.52 -29.07
N ALA A 438 -6.61 -3.42 -27.74
CA ALA A 438 -5.52 -3.75 -26.84
C ALA A 438 -5.32 -5.27 -26.62
N GLY A 439 -6.16 -6.11 -27.24
CA GLY A 439 -6.09 -7.56 -27.13
C GLY A 439 -6.56 -8.12 -25.78
N VAL A 440 -7.34 -7.35 -25.02
CA VAL A 440 -7.87 -7.78 -23.71
C VAL A 440 -8.98 -8.81 -23.94
N PRO A 441 -8.83 -10.08 -23.55
CA PRO A 441 -9.89 -11.06 -23.67
C PRO A 441 -10.98 -10.74 -22.65
N PHE A 442 -12.20 -10.45 -23.12
CA PHE A 442 -13.31 -10.12 -22.23
C PHE A 442 -14.61 -10.86 -22.54
N MET A 443 -15.46 -10.93 -21.52
CA MET A 443 -16.84 -11.38 -21.61
C MET A 443 -17.77 -10.37 -20.93
N THR A 444 -18.94 -10.13 -21.51
CA THR A 444 -19.89 -9.16 -20.95
C THR A 444 -21.34 -9.52 -21.20
N ALA A 445 -22.22 -9.08 -20.30
CA ALA A 445 -23.67 -8.99 -20.50
C ALA A 445 -24.11 -7.55 -20.85
N VAL A 446 -23.19 -6.59 -20.90
CA VAL A 446 -23.46 -5.22 -21.34
C VAL A 446 -23.70 -5.24 -22.84
N ARG A 447 -24.78 -4.59 -23.28
CA ARG A 447 -25.18 -4.57 -24.68
C ARG A 447 -24.15 -3.77 -25.51
N PRO A 448 -23.56 -4.37 -26.56
CA PRO A 448 -22.61 -3.67 -27.40
C PRO A 448 -23.26 -2.56 -28.22
N LEU A 449 -22.47 -1.54 -28.56
CA LEU A 449 -22.84 -0.49 -29.50
C LEU A 449 -22.51 -0.91 -30.94
N ARG A 450 -23.03 -0.15 -31.91
CA ARG A 450 -22.72 -0.38 -33.33
C ARG A 450 -21.22 -0.18 -33.57
N GLY A 451 -20.59 -1.17 -34.18
CA GLY A 451 -19.16 -1.13 -34.52
C GLY A 451 -18.23 -1.59 -33.39
N ASP A 452 -18.77 -2.13 -32.29
CA ASP A 452 -17.95 -2.84 -31.32
C ASP A 452 -17.53 -4.21 -31.90
N PRO A 453 -16.23 -4.58 -31.81
CA PRO A 453 -15.68 -5.79 -32.42
C PRO A 453 -15.95 -7.05 -31.56
N VAL A 454 -17.21 -7.29 -31.22
CA VAL A 454 -17.63 -8.37 -30.31
C VAL A 454 -18.51 -9.39 -31.02
N THR A 455 -18.38 -10.65 -30.60
CA THR A 455 -19.19 -11.76 -31.10
C THR A 455 -20.14 -12.24 -30.02
N ARG A 456 -21.38 -12.54 -30.41
CA ARG A 456 -22.39 -13.08 -29.50
C ARG A 456 -22.09 -14.55 -29.21
N LEU A 457 -22.09 -14.91 -27.92
CA LEU A 457 -21.96 -16.29 -27.49
C LEU A 457 -23.29 -17.04 -27.62
N PRO A 458 -23.27 -18.33 -28.03
CA PRO A 458 -24.44 -19.19 -28.01
C PRO A 458 -24.76 -19.63 -26.57
N TRP A 459 -25.20 -18.69 -25.74
CA TRP A 459 -25.51 -18.89 -24.33
C TRP A 459 -27.00 -18.64 -24.03
N ARG A 460 -27.47 -19.08 -22.86
CA ARG A 460 -28.89 -18.95 -22.46
C ARG A 460 -29.32 -17.49 -22.36
N THR A 461 -28.45 -16.65 -21.82
CA THR A 461 -28.59 -15.20 -21.80
C THR A 461 -27.71 -14.58 -22.89
N PRO A 462 -28.08 -13.42 -23.45
CA PRO A 462 -27.21 -12.70 -24.36
C PRO A 462 -25.89 -12.35 -23.66
N LEU A 463 -24.81 -12.99 -24.09
CA LEU A 463 -23.45 -12.69 -23.69
C LEU A 463 -22.63 -12.39 -24.93
N TRP A 464 -21.63 -11.53 -24.77
CA TRP A 464 -20.71 -11.13 -25.82
C TRP A 464 -19.28 -11.35 -25.37
N THR A 465 -18.41 -11.63 -26.32
CA THR A 465 -16.97 -11.77 -26.09
C THR A 465 -16.19 -11.07 -27.20
N THR A 466 -14.91 -10.82 -26.96
CA THR A 466 -13.97 -10.35 -28.00
C THR A 466 -14.01 -11.25 -29.24
N GLY A 467 -14.14 -10.66 -30.43
CA GLY A 467 -14.16 -11.43 -31.67
C GLY A 467 -12.87 -12.23 -31.93
N ASP A 468 -12.96 -13.24 -32.81
CA ASP A 468 -11.92 -14.24 -33.12
C ASP A 468 -10.66 -13.70 -33.84
N GLY A 469 -10.42 -12.38 -33.83
CA GLY A 469 -9.43 -11.72 -34.70
C GLY A 469 -8.00 -11.62 -34.16
N LEU A 470 -7.76 -11.82 -32.85
CA LEU A 470 -6.48 -11.50 -32.21
C LEU A 470 -6.13 -12.52 -31.13
N GLY A 471 -5.91 -13.78 -31.50
CA GLY A 471 -5.39 -14.80 -30.56
C GLY A 471 -6.27 -15.07 -29.34
N SER A 472 -7.53 -14.60 -29.34
CA SER A 472 -8.52 -14.87 -28.31
C SER A 472 -8.85 -16.36 -28.36
N GLY A 473 -8.32 -17.10 -27.38
CA GLY A 473 -8.69 -18.48 -27.16
C GLY A 473 -10.21 -18.62 -27.01
N ARG A 474 -10.73 -19.82 -27.26
CA ARG A 474 -12.15 -20.12 -27.08
C ARG A 474 -12.60 -19.69 -25.67
N PRO A 475 -13.69 -18.92 -25.53
CA PRO A 475 -14.11 -18.37 -24.25
C PRO A 475 -14.40 -19.49 -23.26
N ASP A 476 -13.84 -19.36 -22.04
CA ASP A 476 -14.03 -20.34 -20.98
C ASP A 476 -15.51 -20.35 -20.53
N PRO A 477 -16.24 -21.47 -20.69
CA PRO A 477 -17.64 -21.56 -20.27
C PRO A 477 -17.84 -21.41 -18.75
N ARG A 478 -16.78 -21.60 -17.94
CA ARG A 478 -16.81 -21.34 -16.49
C ARG A 478 -17.11 -19.86 -16.23
N LEU A 479 -16.40 -18.97 -16.91
CA LEU A 479 -16.57 -17.51 -16.79
C LEU A 479 -17.99 -17.05 -17.15
N ALA A 480 -18.60 -17.65 -18.18
CA ALA A 480 -19.99 -17.37 -18.56
C ALA A 480 -21.01 -17.76 -17.48
N THR A 481 -20.67 -18.77 -16.68
CA THR A 481 -21.51 -19.28 -15.59
C THR A 481 -21.34 -18.43 -14.32
N GLU A 482 -20.12 -17.96 -14.04
CA GLU A 482 -19.77 -17.17 -12.86
C GLU A 482 -20.14 -15.68 -12.99
N LEU A 483 -20.20 -15.13 -14.21
CA LEU A 483 -20.44 -13.71 -14.48
C LEU A 483 -21.63 -13.10 -13.71
N PRO A 484 -22.83 -13.70 -13.67
CA PRO A 484 -23.95 -13.12 -12.93
C PRO A 484 -23.68 -12.98 -11.42
N GLY A 485 -22.96 -13.96 -10.84
CA GLY A 485 -22.59 -13.93 -9.43
C GLY A 485 -21.56 -12.83 -9.12
N HIS A 486 -20.56 -12.68 -9.98
CA HIS A 486 -19.59 -11.58 -9.86
C HIS A 486 -20.25 -10.22 -10.04
N ALA A 487 -21.14 -10.07 -11.02
CA ALA A 487 -21.84 -8.82 -11.28
C ALA A 487 -22.72 -8.40 -10.09
N ALA A 488 -23.46 -9.32 -9.48
CA ALA A 488 -24.27 -9.03 -8.30
C ALA A 488 -23.41 -8.56 -7.11
N ARG A 489 -22.32 -9.29 -6.80
CA ARG A 489 -21.41 -8.92 -5.70
C ARG A 489 -20.75 -7.56 -5.93
N LEU A 490 -20.30 -7.29 -7.16
CA LEU A 490 -19.68 -6.01 -7.50
C LEU A 490 -20.70 -4.86 -7.44
N ALA A 491 -21.94 -5.06 -7.88
CA ALA A 491 -23.00 -4.07 -7.77
C ALA A 491 -23.35 -3.74 -6.30
N ASP A 492 -23.44 -4.76 -5.43
CA ASP A 492 -23.66 -4.59 -3.99
C ASP A 492 -22.50 -3.79 -3.36
N LEU A 493 -21.26 -4.13 -3.71
CA LEU A 493 -20.07 -3.42 -3.24
C LEU A 493 -20.08 -1.94 -3.64
N VAL A 494 -20.32 -1.67 -4.93
CA VAL A 494 -20.41 -0.31 -5.47
C VAL A 494 -21.51 0.47 -4.74
N THR A 495 -22.70 -0.10 -4.60
CA THR A 495 -23.81 0.60 -3.92
C THR A 495 -23.46 0.92 -2.47
N ALA A 496 -22.96 -0.06 -1.73
CA ALA A 496 -22.65 0.11 -0.32
C ALA A 496 -21.54 1.13 -0.05
N LEU A 497 -20.48 1.14 -0.88
CA LEU A 497 -19.35 2.04 -0.64
C LEU A 497 -19.48 3.34 -1.40
N THR A 498 -19.88 3.37 -2.66
CA THR A 498 -19.87 4.60 -3.48
C THR A 498 -21.14 5.42 -3.36
N VAL A 499 -22.29 4.78 -3.15
CA VAL A 499 -23.60 5.45 -3.10
C VAL A 499 -24.02 5.74 -1.66
N GLU A 500 -24.00 4.72 -0.80
CA GLU A 500 -24.49 4.86 0.57
C GLU A 500 -23.51 5.60 1.48
N ARG A 501 -22.20 5.47 1.26
CA ARG A 501 -21.13 5.94 2.17
C ARG A 501 -20.18 6.91 1.48
N ARG A 502 -20.73 8.02 0.96
CA ARG A 502 -19.91 9.11 0.41
C ARG A 502 -19.05 9.72 1.51
N ALA A 503 -17.73 9.75 1.31
CA ALA A 503 -16.76 10.38 2.20
C ALA A 503 -16.77 11.91 2.09
N ILE A 504 -17.02 12.47 0.90
CA ILE A 504 -17.05 13.93 0.70
C ILE A 504 -18.16 14.28 -0.30
N PRO A 505 -19.43 14.31 0.15
CA PRO A 505 -20.58 14.41 -0.76
C PRO A 505 -20.67 15.75 -1.50
N LEU A 506 -19.98 16.78 -1.01
CA LEU A 506 -19.98 18.14 -1.54
C LEU A 506 -18.78 18.45 -2.45
N ALA A 507 -17.81 17.53 -2.59
CA ALA A 507 -16.71 17.69 -3.53
C ALA A 507 -17.16 17.32 -4.95
N ASP A 508 -16.79 18.15 -5.92
CA ASP A 508 -17.19 18.01 -7.33
C ASP A 508 -16.29 17.03 -8.11
N ASP A 509 -15.01 16.91 -7.76
CA ASP A 509 -14.01 16.13 -8.53
C ASP A 509 -14.11 14.60 -8.34
N GLY A 510 -14.67 14.18 -7.20
CA GLY A 510 -14.72 12.78 -6.76
C GLY A 510 -13.35 12.10 -6.60
N GLY A 511 -12.22 12.83 -6.74
CA GLY A 511 -10.88 12.24 -6.72
C GLY A 511 -10.59 11.59 -5.39
N LEU A 512 -10.70 12.38 -4.32
CA LEU A 512 -10.48 11.88 -2.97
C LEU A 512 -11.48 10.78 -2.60
N GLU A 513 -12.75 10.93 -3.02
CA GLU A 513 -13.79 9.91 -2.85
C GLU A 513 -13.39 8.56 -3.45
N ARG A 514 -12.86 8.54 -4.68
CA ARG A 514 -12.38 7.32 -5.34
C ARG A 514 -11.22 6.70 -4.55
N THR A 515 -10.18 7.48 -4.24
CA THR A 515 -9.00 7.00 -3.51
C THR A 515 -9.34 6.40 -2.16
N VAL A 516 -10.12 7.10 -1.32
CA VAL A 516 -10.51 6.54 -0.02
C VAL A 516 -11.45 5.34 -0.17
N THR A 517 -12.23 5.26 -1.25
CA THR A 517 -13.04 4.07 -1.54
C THR A 517 -12.16 2.87 -1.88
N LEU A 518 -11.12 3.04 -2.71
CA LEU A 518 -10.16 1.98 -3.01
C LEU A 518 -9.47 1.51 -1.73
N ALA A 519 -8.94 2.45 -0.92
CA ALA A 519 -8.28 2.12 0.35
C ALA A 519 -9.20 1.38 1.33
N ALA A 520 -10.44 1.87 1.54
CA ALA A 520 -11.41 1.21 2.41
C ALA A 520 -11.79 -0.18 1.90
N THR A 521 -12.04 -0.33 0.60
CA THR A 521 -12.40 -1.62 -0.01
C THR A 521 -11.26 -2.62 0.13
N LEU A 522 -10.02 -2.20 -0.07
CA LEU A 522 -8.83 -3.04 0.13
C LEU A 522 -8.70 -3.51 1.58
N GLY A 523 -8.82 -2.60 2.55
CA GLY A 523 -8.74 -2.93 3.97
C GLY A 523 -9.85 -3.91 4.39
N LEU A 524 -11.09 -3.65 3.97
CA LEU A 524 -12.23 -4.53 4.23
C LEU A 524 -12.07 -5.91 3.57
N SER A 525 -11.58 -5.96 2.33
CA SER A 525 -11.33 -7.21 1.60
C SER A 525 -10.23 -8.02 2.27
N THR A 526 -9.16 -7.36 2.74
CA THR A 526 -8.06 -8.00 3.47
C THR A 526 -8.54 -8.60 4.80
N ILE A 527 -9.39 -7.89 5.55
CA ILE A 527 -10.03 -8.43 6.76
C ILE A 527 -10.86 -9.66 6.42
N ALA A 528 -11.69 -9.58 5.38
CA ALA A 528 -12.57 -10.66 4.99
C ALA A 528 -11.79 -11.90 4.55
N TRP A 529 -10.76 -11.69 3.73
CA TRP A 529 -9.83 -12.70 3.27
C TRP A 529 -9.15 -13.41 4.44
N THR A 530 -8.59 -12.63 5.36
CA THR A 530 -7.86 -13.15 6.52
C THR A 530 -8.74 -14.02 7.42
N LEU A 531 -9.98 -13.60 7.67
CA LEU A 531 -10.84 -14.27 8.65
C LEU A 531 -11.70 -15.40 8.07
N TRP A 532 -12.03 -15.33 6.78
CA TRP A 532 -13.15 -16.11 6.22
C TRP A 532 -12.85 -16.89 4.93
N GLN A 533 -11.73 -16.66 4.24
CA GLN A 533 -11.41 -17.33 2.96
C GLN A 533 -11.55 -18.87 3.00
N GLY A 534 -11.23 -19.50 4.14
CA GLY A 534 -11.32 -20.96 4.28
C GLY A 534 -12.72 -21.51 4.56
N ARG A 535 -13.74 -20.66 4.67
CA ARG A 535 -15.10 -21.03 5.11
C ARG A 535 -16.21 -20.50 4.20
N GLU A 536 -16.01 -19.34 3.59
CA GLU A 536 -16.96 -18.68 2.71
C GLU A 536 -16.20 -17.78 1.73
N THR A 537 -16.86 -17.38 0.64
CA THR A 537 -16.26 -16.47 -0.35
C THR A 537 -15.97 -15.11 0.29
N PRO A 538 -14.71 -14.66 0.34
CA PRO A 538 -14.36 -13.34 0.88
C PRO A 538 -15.10 -12.22 0.16
N HIS A 539 -15.60 -11.28 0.93
CA HIS A 539 -16.28 -10.10 0.40
C HIS A 539 -16.14 -8.93 1.39
N PRO A 540 -15.76 -7.72 0.95
CA PRO A 540 -15.57 -6.56 1.82
C PRO A 540 -16.80 -6.22 2.66
N LEU A 541 -18.01 -6.44 2.14
CA LEU A 541 -19.25 -6.18 2.90
C LEU A 541 -19.48 -7.16 4.06
N LEU A 542 -18.81 -8.33 4.09
CA LEU A 542 -18.81 -9.19 5.28
C LEU A 542 -18.07 -8.52 6.44
N SER A 543 -16.94 -7.86 6.16
CA SER A 543 -16.18 -7.10 7.16
C SER A 543 -17.00 -5.93 7.67
N LEU A 544 -17.59 -5.18 6.74
CA LEU A 544 -18.46 -4.05 7.06
C LEU A 544 -19.62 -4.47 7.97
N SER A 545 -20.38 -5.49 7.58
CA SER A 545 -21.56 -5.93 8.34
C SER A 545 -21.24 -6.56 9.70
N ARG A 546 -20.15 -7.33 9.81
CA ARG A 546 -19.81 -8.07 11.05
C ARG A 546 -19.12 -7.21 12.11
N PHE A 547 -18.52 -6.10 11.71
CA PHE A 547 -17.78 -5.21 12.60
C PHE A 547 -18.36 -3.78 12.69
N ALA A 548 -19.44 -3.46 11.96
CA ALA A 548 -20.08 -2.14 12.00
C ALA A 548 -20.43 -1.68 13.43
N ASP A 549 -20.94 -2.59 14.26
CA ASP A 549 -21.36 -2.35 15.65
C ASP A 549 -20.31 -2.74 16.69
N LEU A 550 -19.08 -3.05 16.27
CA LEU A 550 -18.01 -3.36 17.21
C LEU A 550 -17.46 -2.05 17.79
N GLU A 551 -17.92 -1.69 18.98
CA GLU A 551 -17.47 -0.49 19.69
C GLU A 551 -16.03 -0.60 20.18
N ALA A 552 -15.40 0.53 20.52
CA ALA A 552 -14.09 0.58 21.16
C ALA A 552 -13.94 1.83 22.03
N THR A 553 -12.96 1.79 22.94
CA THR A 553 -12.50 2.96 23.69
C THR A 553 -11.12 3.37 23.20
N VAL A 554 -10.98 4.61 22.78
CA VAL A 554 -9.75 5.17 22.21
C VAL A 554 -9.14 6.13 23.22
N ARG A 555 -7.86 5.94 23.52
CA ARG A 555 -7.09 6.79 24.44
C ARG A 555 -5.85 7.32 23.75
N PHE A 556 -5.70 8.64 23.72
CA PHE A 556 -4.53 9.31 23.18
C PHE A 556 -3.47 9.53 24.26
N GLU A 557 -2.30 8.94 24.06
CA GLU A 557 -1.10 9.16 24.86
C GLU A 557 -0.03 9.86 23.98
N PRO A 558 1.08 10.34 24.56
CA PRO A 558 2.11 11.07 23.80
C PRO A 558 2.69 10.27 22.63
N ASP A 559 2.95 8.98 22.82
CA ASP A 559 3.62 8.14 21.80
C ASP A 559 2.72 7.05 21.21
N VAL A 560 1.54 6.85 21.80
CA VAL A 560 0.65 5.76 21.45
C VAL A 560 -0.81 6.20 21.44
N VAL A 561 -1.58 5.70 20.49
CA VAL A 561 -3.04 5.72 20.51
C VAL A 561 -3.52 4.31 20.82
N ARG A 562 -4.12 4.12 21.99
CA ARG A 562 -4.61 2.80 22.46
C ARG A 562 -6.07 2.64 22.07
N VAL A 563 -6.39 1.55 21.38
CA VAL A 563 -7.75 1.17 21.00
C VAL A 563 -8.14 -0.10 21.76
N SER A 564 -8.96 0.07 22.79
CA SER A 564 -9.49 -1.04 23.59
C SER A 564 -10.78 -1.58 22.98
N ILE A 565 -10.77 -2.86 22.62
CA ILE A 565 -11.88 -3.56 21.99
C ILE A 565 -12.52 -4.52 23.01
N PRO A 566 -13.86 -4.57 23.10
CA PRO A 566 -14.55 -5.50 23.99
C PRO A 566 -14.13 -6.97 23.74
N LEU A 567 -13.79 -7.67 24.82
CA LEU A 567 -13.48 -9.08 24.77
C LEU A 567 -14.67 -9.91 24.27
N GLY A 568 -14.40 -10.94 23.49
CA GLY A 568 -15.42 -11.84 22.96
C GLY A 568 -14.98 -12.55 21.69
N ARG A 569 -15.94 -13.18 21.00
CA ARG A 569 -15.67 -13.94 19.78
C ARG A 569 -15.05 -13.07 18.68
N ARG A 570 -15.57 -11.86 18.48
CA ARG A 570 -15.06 -10.91 17.48
C ARG A 570 -13.62 -10.50 17.76
N HIS A 571 -13.30 -10.13 19.00
CA HIS A 571 -11.92 -9.87 19.44
C HIS A 571 -11.01 -11.09 19.23
N ALA A 572 -11.45 -12.29 19.64
CA ALA A 572 -10.65 -13.50 19.47
C ALA A 572 -10.37 -13.84 18.00
N ASP A 573 -11.34 -13.60 17.11
CA ASP A 573 -11.16 -13.79 15.68
C ASP A 573 -10.17 -12.76 15.09
N LEU A 574 -10.28 -11.48 15.47
CA LEU A 574 -9.33 -10.43 15.07
C LEU A 574 -7.91 -10.71 15.58
N LEU A 575 -7.77 -11.11 16.85
CA LEU A 575 -6.49 -11.47 17.46
C LEU A 575 -5.84 -12.67 16.75
N ARG A 576 -6.60 -13.74 16.53
CA ARG A 576 -6.10 -14.94 15.83
C ARG A 576 -5.72 -14.63 14.37
N GLY A 577 -6.42 -13.70 13.74
CA GLY A 577 -6.11 -13.20 12.40
C GLY A 577 -4.94 -12.21 12.34
N GLY A 578 -4.33 -11.84 13.48
CA GLY A 578 -3.27 -10.84 13.52
C GLY A 578 -3.71 -9.45 13.07
N LEU A 579 -5.01 -9.14 13.17
CA LEU A 579 -5.59 -7.84 12.79
C LEU A 579 -5.52 -6.81 13.94
N LEU A 580 -5.06 -7.23 15.12
CA LEU A 580 -4.83 -6.40 16.31
C LEU A 580 -3.33 -6.17 16.56
N ALA A 581 -2.48 -6.38 15.54
CA ALA A 581 -1.07 -6.04 15.65
C ALA A 581 -0.90 -4.52 15.72
N ASP A 582 0.12 -4.07 16.45
CA ASP A 582 0.46 -2.66 16.55
C ASP A 582 0.87 -2.11 15.19
N VAL A 583 0.45 -0.87 14.92
CA VAL A 583 0.77 -0.15 13.67
C VAL A 583 1.64 1.05 14.04
N PRO A 584 2.95 1.02 13.79
CA PRO A 584 3.84 2.13 14.10
C PRO A 584 3.60 3.32 13.16
N ASP A 585 4.14 4.48 13.54
CA ASP A 585 4.34 5.64 12.68
C ASP A 585 3.11 6.10 11.86
N VAL A 586 1.92 6.04 12.46
CA VAL A 586 0.68 6.44 11.78
C VAL A 586 0.70 7.95 11.49
N VAL A 587 0.85 8.31 10.22
CA VAL A 587 1.08 9.69 9.76
C VAL A 587 0.05 10.71 10.26
N TRP A 588 -1.24 10.38 10.21
CA TRP A 588 -2.28 11.30 10.69
C TRP A 588 -2.45 11.30 12.21
N LEU A 589 -1.69 10.47 12.93
CA LEU A 589 -1.60 10.48 14.38
C LEU A 589 -0.23 11.02 14.83
N ASP A 590 0.43 11.85 14.03
CA ASP A 590 1.74 12.44 14.33
C ASP A 590 2.83 11.40 14.58
N GLY A 591 2.81 10.32 13.80
CA GLY A 591 3.74 9.22 13.96
C GLY A 591 3.62 8.45 15.28
N ARG A 592 2.46 8.55 15.96
CA ARG A 592 2.18 7.69 17.12
C ARG A 592 1.91 6.26 16.67
N THR A 593 2.26 5.31 17.53
CA THR A 593 1.90 3.91 17.32
C THR A 593 0.42 3.72 17.65
N LEU A 594 -0.33 3.08 16.76
CA LEU A 594 -1.69 2.61 17.05
C LEU A 594 -1.59 1.21 17.65
N THR A 595 -2.05 1.04 18.88
CA THR A 595 -2.02 -0.26 19.59
C THR A 595 -3.41 -0.75 19.90
N PHE A 596 -3.61 -2.06 19.86
CA PHE A 596 -4.90 -2.69 20.17
C PHE A 596 -4.80 -3.48 21.47
N SER A 597 -5.82 -3.32 22.33
CA SER A 597 -5.94 -4.07 23.57
C SER A 597 -7.34 -4.65 23.73
N GLY A 598 -7.47 -5.71 24.52
CA GLY A 598 -8.77 -6.19 24.98
C GLY A 598 -9.19 -5.46 26.25
N GLY A 599 -10.43 -4.96 26.31
CA GLY A 599 -10.93 -4.22 27.47
C GLY A 599 -12.35 -3.74 27.31
#